data_AF-A0A355F7Q1-F1
#
_entry.id   AF-A0A355F7Q1-F1
#
_cell.length_a   1.000
_cell.length_b   1.000
_cell.length_c   1.000
_cell.angle_alpha   90.00
_cell.angle_beta   90.00
_cell.angle_gamma   90.00
#
_symmetry.space_group_name_H-M   'P 1'
#
loop_
_entity.id
_entity.type
_entity.pdbx_description
1 polymer ?
#
loop_
_entity_poly.entity_id
_entity_poly.type
_entity_poly.pdbx_seq_one_letter_code
_entity_poly.pdbx_strand_id
1 'polypeptide(L)' 'LLDGGSTADGRPYFVMERVHGEPIDTWCARHGPSLPRRLALFLDVCAAVEFAHRNLVIHRDLKP' A
#
# COMPACT_ATOMS: atom_id res chain seq x y z
N LEU A 1 -12.62 4.00 1.28
CA LEU A 1 -12.84 4.88 0.11
C LEU A 1 -13.52 6.13 0.62
N LEU A 2 -12.96 7.32 0.36
CA LEU A 2 -13.58 8.57 0.81
C LEU A 2 -14.64 9.03 -0.18
N ASP A 3 -14.33 8.96 -1.48
CA ASP A 3 -15.25 9.30 -2.57
C ASP A 3 -14.75 8.67 -3.89
N GLY A 4 -15.53 8.75 -4.96
CA GLY A 4 -15.14 8.33 -6.30
C GLY A 4 -16.18 8.70 -7.36
N GLY A 5 -15.79 8.72 -8.62
CA GLY A 5 -16.70 9.07 -9.70
C GLY A 5 -16.03 9.12 -11.06
N SER A 6 -16.63 9.89 -11.97
CA SER A 6 -16.09 10.16 -13.30
C SER A 6 -15.84 11.65 -13.49
N THR A 7 -14.74 11.97 -14.15
CA THR A 7 -14.45 13.33 -14.66
C THR A 7 -15.48 13.74 -15.72
N ALA A 8 -15.53 15.03 -16.06
CA ALA A 8 -16.46 15.54 -17.08
C ALA A 8 -16.25 14.87 -18.47
N ASP A 9 -15.04 14.39 -18.74
CA ASP A 9 -14.69 13.63 -19.95
C ASP A 9 -14.76 12.09 -19.76
N GLY A 10 -15.34 11.62 -18.64
CA GLY A 10 -15.70 10.21 -18.43
C GLY A 10 -14.63 9.32 -17.78
N ARG A 11 -13.42 9.82 -17.50
CA ARG A 11 -12.36 9.03 -16.83
C ARG A 11 -12.73 8.75 -15.37
N PRO A 12 -12.64 7.49 -14.90
CA PRO A 12 -12.93 7.15 -13.52
C PRO A 12 -11.82 7.63 -12.58
N TYR A 13 -12.19 7.98 -11.35
CA TYR A 13 -11.26 8.34 -10.28
C TYR A 13 -11.74 7.82 -8.93
N PHE A 14 -10.80 7.67 -8.00
CA PHE A 14 -11.05 7.34 -6.60
C PHE A 14 -10.35 8.37 -5.70
N VAL A 15 -11.02 8.77 -4.62
CA VAL A 15 -10.47 9.64 -3.59
C VAL A 15 -10.15 8.80 -2.36
N MET A 16 -8.90 8.90 -1.92
CA MET A 16 -8.36 8.17 -0.78
C MET A 16 -7.62 9.13 0.14
N GLU A 17 -7.38 8.70 1.37
CA GLU A 17 -6.56 9.43 2.32
C GLU A 17 -5.17 9.70 1.75
N ARG A 18 -4.68 10.92 1.91
CA ARG A 18 -3.32 11.28 1.54
C ARG A 18 -2.36 10.77 2.61
N VAL A 19 -1.61 9.72 2.27
CA VAL A 19 -0.56 9.20 3.16
C VAL A 19 0.63 10.15 3.17
N HIS A 20 0.87 10.80 4.30
CA HIS A 20 2.06 11.61 4.55
C HIS A 20 3.20 10.71 5.05
N GLY A 21 3.79 9.95 4.14
CA GLY A 21 4.90 9.05 4.42
C GLY A 21 5.74 8.84 3.17
N GLU A 22 6.65 7.87 3.23
CA GLU A 22 7.43 7.47 2.06
C GLU A 22 7.25 5.97 1.77
N PRO A 23 7.41 5.56 0.50
CA PRO A 23 7.42 4.16 0.13
C PRO A 23 8.41 3.34 0.95
N ILE A 24 8.01 2.14 1.36
CA ILE A 24 8.77 1.27 2.27
C ILE A 24 10.17 0.91 1.73
N ASP A 25 10.29 0.73 0.42
CA ASP A 25 11.52 0.44 -0.31
C ASP A 25 12.48 1.63 -0.27
N THR A 26 11.95 2.82 -0.52
CA THR A 26 12.67 4.10 -0.47
C THR A 26 13.15 4.38 0.96
N TRP A 27 12.30 4.15 1.96
CA TRP A 27 12.68 4.25 3.38
C TRP A 27 13.82 3.30 3.72
N CYS A 28 13.72 2.04 3.31
CA CYS A 28 14.74 1.03 3.59
C CYS A 28 16.07 1.33 2.88
N ALA A 29 16.03 1.83 1.64
CA ALA A 29 17.21 2.24 0.90
C ALA A 29 17.91 3.42 1.58
N ARG A 30 17.14 4.41 2.05
CA ARG A 30 17.69 5.61 2.70
C ARG A 30 18.29 5.34 4.08
N HIS A 31 17.64 4.51 4.89
CA HIS A 31 18.03 4.32 6.30
C HIS A 31 18.91 3.10 6.56
N GLY A 32 19.01 2.16 5.62
CA GLY A 32 19.76 0.92 5.81
C GLY A 32 19.38 0.15 7.09
N PRO A 33 18.08 -0.05 7.40
CA PRO A 33 17.66 -0.64 8.66
C PRO A 33 18.14 -2.10 8.79
N SER A 34 18.33 -2.55 10.03
CA SER A 34 18.69 -3.93 10.35
C SER A 34 17.64 -4.92 9.84
N LEU A 35 18.05 -6.17 9.61
CA LEU A 35 17.15 -7.23 9.15
C LEU A 35 15.90 -7.39 10.05
N PRO A 36 16.00 -7.43 11.40
CA PRO A 36 14.81 -7.49 12.25
C PRO A 36 13.84 -6.33 12.02
N ARG A 37 14.35 -5.11 11.78
CA ARG A 37 13.51 -3.95 11.50
C ARG A 37 12.82 -4.03 10.15
N ARG A 38 13.50 -4.57 9.12
CA ARG A 38 12.89 -4.83 7.81
C ARG A 38 11.79 -5.89 7.90
N LEU A 39 12.02 -6.95 8.66
CA LEU A 39 11.03 -8.01 8.89
C LEU A 39 9.80 -7.49 9.61
N ALA A 40 9.96 -6.58 10.59
CA ALA A 40 8.81 -5.94 11.23
C ALA A 40 7.92 -5.20 10.22
N LEU A 41 8.52 -4.38 9.33
CA LEU A 41 7.76 -3.69 8.28
C LEU A 41 7.13 -4.67 7.28
N PHE A 42 7.81 -5.76 6.94
CA PHE A 42 7.28 -6.80 6.06
C PHE A 42 6.07 -7.52 6.67
N LEU A 43 6.08 -7.77 7.98
CA LEU A 43 4.93 -8.36 8.68
C LEU A 43 3.70 -7.43 8.63
N ASP A 44 3.88 -6.11 8.70
CA ASP A 44 2.79 -5.15 8.52
C ASP A 44 2.17 -5.26 7.11
N VAL A 45 3.00 -5.42 6.07
CA VAL A 45 2.54 -5.69 4.70
C VAL A 45 1.78 -7.03 4.62
N CYS A 46 2.31 -8.08 5.24
CA CYS A 46 1.64 -9.38 5.29
C CYS A 46 0.28 -9.30 5.96
N ALA A 47 0.12 -8.52 7.03
CA ALA A 47 -1.17 -8.34 7.70
C ALA A 47 -2.20 -7.65 6.78
N ALA A 48 -1.78 -6.63 6.02
CA ALA A 48 -2.65 -5.96 5.04
C ALA A 48 -3.07 -6.89 3.89
N VAL A 49 -2.13 -7.70 3.39
CA VAL A 49 -2.39 -8.70 2.34
C VAL A 49 -3.28 -9.83 2.85
N GLU A 50 -3.06 -10.32 4.07
CA GLU A 50 -3.93 -11.31 4.71
C GLU A 50 -5.37 -10.80 4.80
N PHE A 51 -5.56 -9.54 5.21
CA PHE A 51 -6.88 -8.92 5.22
C PHE A 51 -7.52 -8.95 3.84
N ALA A 52 -6.79 -8.56 2.78
CA ALA A 52 -7.30 -8.63 1.41
C ALA A 52 -7.69 -10.07 1.00
N HIS A 53 -6.84 -11.05 1.29
CA HIS A 53 -7.08 -12.46 0.97
C HIS A 53 -8.31 -13.03 1.71
N ARG A 54 -8.53 -12.66 2.97
CA ARG A 54 -9.75 -13.03 3.72
C ARG A 54 -11.03 -12.48 3.10
N ASN A 55 -10.91 -11.39 2.33
CA ASN A 55 -12.00 -10.78 1.57
C ASN A 55 -12.03 -11.24 0.11
N LEU A 56 -11.33 -12.34 -0.23
CA LEU A 56 -11.23 -12.90 -1.59
C LEU A 56 -10.63 -11.92 -2.61
N VAL A 57 -9.89 -10.90 -2.15
CA VAL A 57 -9.21 -9.92 -2.99
C VAL A 57 -7.76 -10.35 -3.18
N ILE A 58 -7.35 -10.51 -4.43
CA ILE A 58 -5.94 -10.71 -4.80
C ILE A 58 -5.38 -9.35 -5.24
N HIS A 59 -4.28 -8.91 -4.62
CA HIS A 59 -3.69 -7.60 -4.91
C HIS A 59 -3.20 -7.47 -6.37
N ARG A 60 -2.63 -8.55 -6.93
CA ARG A 60 -2.10 -8.66 -8.32
C ARG A 60 -0.97 -7.71 -8.72
N ASP A 61 -0.60 -6.75 -7.89
CA ASP A 61 0.50 -5.79 -8.13
C ASP A 61 1.28 -5.51 -6.83
N LEU A 62 1.48 -6.55 -6.01
CA LEU A 62 2.23 -6.43 -4.77
C LEU A 62 3.73 -6.41 -5.09
N LYS A 63 4.37 -5.29 -4.75
CA LYS A 63 5.80 -5.03 -4.92
C LYS A 63 6.23 -4.01 -3.85
N PRO A 64 7.48 -4.02 -3.37
CA PRO A 64 8.20 -2.75 -3.32
C PRO A 64 8.36 -2.23 -4.76
#